data_AF-A0A354ICC5-F1
#
_entry.id   AF-A0A354ICC5-F1
#
_cell.length_a   1.000
_cell.length_b   1.000
_cell.length_c   1.000
_cell.angle_alpha   90.00
_cell.angle_beta   90.00
_cell.angle_gamma   90.00
#
_symmetry.space_group_name_H-M   'P 1'
#
loop_
_entity.id
_entity.type
_entity.pdbx_description
1 polymer ?
#
loop_
_entity_poly.entity_id
_entity_poly.type
_entity_poly.pdbx_seq_one_letter_code
_entity_poly.pdbx_strand_id
1 'polypeptide(L)' 'MNDDLKIPQSIKNYADGGVIADTSMVPEEEFLSKLSDIAANALLDACTGSNPRQPSQEEMEKLLKCCYYDTEVDF' A
#
# COMPACT_ATOMS: atom_id res chain seq x y z
N MET A 1 -8.29 7.76 -14.58
CA MET A 1 -7.97 8.65 -13.45
C MET A 1 -6.48 8.68 -13.16
N ASN A 2 -5.84 7.59 -12.72
CA ASN A 2 -4.39 7.58 -12.45
C ASN A 2 -3.58 8.01 -13.68
N ASP A 3 -3.87 7.45 -14.85
CA ASP A 3 -3.19 7.82 -16.10
C ASP A 3 -3.40 9.29 -16.48
N ASP A 4 -4.63 9.79 -16.33
CA ASP A 4 -4.99 11.18 -16.64
C ASP A 4 -4.26 12.18 -15.73
N LEU A 5 -4.05 11.80 -14.47
CA LEU A 5 -3.38 12.61 -13.44
C LEU A 5 -1.88 12.32 -13.33
N LYS A 6 -1.36 11.37 -14.12
CA LYS A 6 0.03 10.91 -14.08
C LYS A 6 0.48 10.40 -12.70
N ILE A 7 -0.42 9.67 -12.02
CA ILE A 7 -0.15 9.03 -10.73
C ILE A 7 0.29 7.58 -11.00
N PRO A 8 1.34 7.08 -10.34
CA PRO A 8 1.74 5.67 -10.45
C PRO A 8 0.62 4.71 -10.04
N GLN A 9 0.52 3.57 -10.73
CA GLN A 9 -0.57 2.62 -10.52
C GLN A 9 -0.47 1.86 -9.19
N SER A 10 0.75 1.67 -8.67
CA SER A 10 0.98 0.95 -7.41
C SER A 10 2.30 1.36 -6.77
N ILE A 11 2.55 0.92 -5.54
CA ILE A 11 3.76 1.26 -4.78
C ILE A 11 5.02 0.81 -5.55
N LYS A 12 4.99 -0.33 -6.25
CA LYS A 12 6.10 -0.81 -7.08
C LYS A 12 6.42 0.09 -8.30
N ASN A 13 5.56 1.07 -8.62
CA ASN A 13 5.72 1.97 -9.76
C ASN A 13 6.14 3.41 -9.40
N TYR A 14 6.40 3.70 -8.12
CA TYR A 14 6.90 5.01 -7.70
C TYR A 14 8.42 5.09 -7.80
N ALA A 15 8.96 6.01 -8.59
CA ALA A 15 10.37 6.40 -8.51
C ALA A 15 10.58 7.59 -7.56
N ASP A 16 11.86 7.93 -7.33
CA ASP A 16 12.24 9.11 -6.56
C ASP A 16 11.54 10.38 -7.09
N GLY A 17 11.07 11.21 -6.17
CA GLY A 17 10.20 12.35 -6.49
C GLY A 17 8.73 12.00 -6.80
N GLY A 18 8.32 10.75 -6.64
CA GLY A 18 6.92 10.33 -6.76
C GLY A 18 6.40 10.15 -8.19
N VAL A 19 7.31 9.97 -9.15
CA VAL A 19 7.00 9.86 -10.59
C VAL A 19 6.79 8.42 -11.02
N ILE A 20 6.13 8.23 -12.17
CA ILE A 20 5.87 6.90 -12.76
C ILE A 20 7.19 6.28 -13.23
N ALA A 21 7.45 5.03 -12.80
CA ALA A 21 8.57 4.23 -13.28
C ALA A 21 8.27 2.72 -13.21
N ASP A 22 9.07 1.94 -13.93
CA ASP A 22 9.03 0.47 -13.87
C ASP A 22 9.81 -0.08 -12.67
N THR A 23 10.75 0.71 -12.13
CA THR A 23 11.55 0.35 -10.95
C THR A 23 11.17 1.25 -9.77
N SER A 24 10.71 0.64 -8.68
CA SER A 24 10.30 1.36 -7.47
C SER A 24 11.48 1.94 -6.69
N MET A 25 11.26 3.08 -6.04
CA MET A 25 12.05 3.59 -4.91
C MET A 25 11.79 2.80 -3.61
N VAL A 26 10.78 1.92 -3.60
CA VAL A 26 10.44 1.00 -2.51
C VAL A 26 10.70 -0.45 -2.99
N PRO A 27 11.90 -0.99 -2.76
CA PRO A 27 12.22 -2.38 -3.11
C PRO A 27 11.25 -3.37 -2.45
N GLU A 28 10.92 -4.45 -3.16
CA GLU A 28 9.94 -5.45 -2.68
C GLU A 28 10.38 -6.09 -1.36
N GLU A 29 11.67 -6.41 -1.23
CA GLU A 29 12.23 -6.98 0.01
C GLU A 29 12.08 -6.02 1.20
N GLU A 30 12.28 -4.72 0.98
CA GLU A 30 12.10 -3.71 2.01
C GLU A 30 10.62 -3.57 2.38
N PHE A 31 9.73 -3.58 1.39
CA PHE A 31 8.28 -3.56 1.62
C PHE A 31 7.82 -4.77 2.44
N LEU A 32 8.21 -5.98 2.03
CA LEU A 32 7.82 -7.23 2.70
C LEU A 32 8.39 -7.33 4.11
N SER A 33 9.64 -6.91 4.34
CA SER A 33 10.25 -6.93 5.67
C SER A 33 9.59 -5.98 6.66
N LYS A 34 9.00 -4.86 6.18
CA LYS A 34 8.32 -3.86 7.02
C LYS A 34 6.80 -4.02 7.06
N LEU A 35 6.23 -4.89 6.22
CA LEU A 35 4.78 -5.00 6.00
C LEU A 35 3.99 -5.22 7.30
N SER A 36 4.41 -6.19 8.12
CA SER A 36 3.72 -6.52 9.37
C SER A 36 3.71 -5.34 10.35
N ASP A 37 4.84 -4.65 10.49
CA ASP A 37 4.97 -3.50 11.40
C ASP A 37 4.15 -2.30 10.93
N ILE A 38 4.16 -2.03 9.61
CA ILE A 38 3.35 -0.96 9.01
C ILE A 38 1.86 -1.25 9.21
N ALA A 39 1.42 -2.49 8.97
CA ALA A 39 0.03 -2.89 9.19
C ALA A 39 -0.39 -2.74 10.66
N ALA A 40 0.45 -3.17 11.60
CA ALA A 40 0.19 -3.02 13.03
C ALA A 40 0.10 -1.55 13.46
N ASN A 41 1.00 -0.71 12.96
CA ASN A 41 0.97 0.73 13.22
C ASN A 41 -0.26 1.40 12.61
N ALA A 42 -0.69 0.98 11.41
CA ALA A 42 -1.89 1.49 10.77
C ALA A 42 -3.16 1.17 11.57
N LEU A 43 -3.23 -0.01 12.20
CA LEU A 43 -4.36 -0.36 13.08
C LEU A 43 -4.43 0.51 14.34
N LEU A 44 -3.29 1.01 14.81
CA LEU A 44 -3.20 1.88 15.99
C LEU A 44 -3.40 3.37 15.65
N ASP A 45 -3.48 3.72 14.36
CA ASP A 45 -3.75 5.09 13.94
C ASP A 45 -5.17 5.52 14.36
N ALA A 46 -5.28 6.71 14.94
CA ALA A 46 -6.55 7.24 15.43
C ALA A 46 -7.61 7.35 14.32
N CYS A 47 -7.19 7.50 13.06
CA CYS A 47 -8.07 7.54 11.90
C CYS A 47 -8.76 6.18 11.66
N THR A 48 -8.08 5.06 11.94
CA THR A 48 -8.59 3.71 11.66
C THR A 48 -9.87 3.40 12.43
N GLY A 49 -10.00 3.91 13.66
CA GLY A 49 -11.22 3.76 14.46
C GLY A 49 -12.47 4.41 13.83
N SER A 50 -12.30 5.33 12.88
CA SER A 50 -13.41 5.95 12.14
C SER A 50 -13.81 5.19 10.87
N ASN A 51 -13.05 4.16 10.47
CA ASN A 51 -13.37 3.38 9.27
C ASN A 51 -14.62 2.50 9.54
N PRO A 52 -15.69 2.57 8.72
CA PRO A 52 -16.91 1.77 8.93
C PRO A 52 -16.66 0.26 8.89
N ARG A 53 -15.57 -0.17 8.25
CA ARG A 53 -15.08 -1.54 8.27
C ARG A 53 -13.76 -1.59 9.02
N GLN A 54 -13.75 -2.22 10.20
CA GLN A 54 -12.53 -2.41 10.98
C GLN A 54 -11.73 -3.58 10.40
N PRO A 55 -10.52 -3.35 9.86
CA PRO A 55 -9.68 -4.43 9.37
C PRO A 55 -8.98 -5.16 10.52
N SER A 56 -8.73 -6.45 10.33
CA SER A 56 -7.76 -7.21 11.11
C SER A 56 -6.32 -6.96 10.63
N GLN A 57 -5.32 -7.42 11.40
CA GLN A 57 -3.91 -7.40 10.98
C GLN A 57 -3.71 -8.06 9.62
N GLU A 58 -4.30 -9.25 9.42
CA GLU A 58 -4.17 -10.00 8.18
C GLU A 58 -4.83 -9.28 6.99
N GLU A 59 -6.01 -8.68 7.19
CA GLU A 59 -6.68 -7.89 6.15
C GLU A 59 -5.89 -6.63 5.79
N MET A 60 -5.29 -5.94 6.77
CA MET A 60 -4.45 -4.77 6.52
C MET A 60 -3.18 -5.14 5.73
N GLU A 61 -2.52 -6.26 6.08
CA GLU A 61 -1.37 -6.76 5.32
C GLU A 61 -1.75 -7.14 3.88
N LYS A 62 -2.90 -7.81 3.68
CA LYS A 62 -3.43 -8.13 2.35
C LYS A 62 -3.71 -6.86 1.55
N LEU A 63 -4.34 -5.86 2.17
CA LEU A 63 -4.65 -4.59 1.52
C LEU A 63 -3.39 -3.86 1.07
N LEU A 64 -2.37 -3.79 1.92
CA LEU A 64 -1.09 -3.18 1.57
C LEU A 64 -0.39 -3.93 0.42
N LYS A 65 -0.49 -5.27 0.37
CA LYS A 65 -0.01 -6.06 -0.78
C LYS A 65 -0.80 -5.74 -2.06
N CYS A 66 -2.12 -5.57 -1.97
CA CYS A 66 -2.93 -5.14 -3.11
C CYS A 66 -2.42 -3.80 -3.68
N CYS A 67 -2.13 -2.83 -2.80
CA CYS A 67 -1.55 -1.54 -3.17
C CYS A 67 -0.12 -1.65 -3.76
N TYR A 68 0.68 -2.63 -3.33
CA TYR A 68 2.03 -2.82 -3.85
C TYR A 68 2.05 -3.49 -5.23
N TYR A 69 1.25 -4.53 -5.40
CA TYR A 69 1.28 -5.35 -6.61
C TYR A 69 0.30 -4.91 -7.69
N ASP A 70 -0.58 -3.95 -7.41
CA ASP A 70 -1.72 -3.57 -8.28
C ASP A 70 -2.67 -4.74 -8.50
N THR A 71 -3.25 -5.24 -7.42
CA THR A 71 -4.22 -6.36 -7.46
C THR A 71 -5.53 -5.97 -6.80
N GLU A 72 -6.62 -6.58 -7.25
CA GLU A 72 -7.95 -6.28 -6.72
C GLU A 72 -8.08 -6.66 -5.24
N VAL A 73 -8.97 -5.96 -4.53
CA VAL A 73 -9.34 -6.25 -3.14
C VAL A 73 -10.68 -6.98 -3.15
N ASP A 74 -10.69 -8.26 -2.79
CA ASP A 74 -11.85 -9.16 -2.88
C ASP A 74 -12.30 -9.76 -1.53
N PHE A 75 -11.68 -9.32 -0.43
CA PHE A 75 -11.93 -9.79 0.93
C PHE A 75 -12.70 -8.80 1.77
#